data_AF-A0A7Y9C7A1-F1
#
_entry.id   AF-A0A7Y9C7A1-F1
#
_cell.length_a   1.000
_cell.length_b   1.000
_cell.length_c   1.000
_cell.angle_alpha   90.00
_cell.angle_beta   90.00
_cell.angle_gamma   90.00
#
_symmetry.space_group_name_H-M   'P 1'
#
loop_
_entity.id
_entity.type
_entity.pdbx_description
1 polymer ?
#
loop_
_entity_poly.entity_id
_entity_poly.type
_entity_poly.pdbx_seq_one_letter_code
_entity_poly.pdbx_strand_id
1 'polypeptide(L)'
;MTQISINTTQNVNIVFTAASVGDRILANIVDWLIKIAYFVVLFFMIFRWTGLLDAINKMDDWSGGAIIMIFMLPVAFYTLIFESWLEGQTWGKRLMKIKVVKIDGYQASFPEYLIRWFFRLVDLMIFNGLIAVISVSTSSRSQRLGDMAAGTSVITLKNKINISHTILEEIGTEYVPIYPLVIKLSDNDVRIIKETFNNAVARNDYDTVRKLVDKVEKVTGIRNQSGNHHDFIRTVIKDYNFYTRGA
;
A
#
# COMPACT_ATOMS: atom_id res chain seq x y z
N MET A 1 4.56 10.90 -5.79
CA MET A 1 3.67 10.28 -4.78
C MET A 1 3.51 11.29 -3.67
N THR A 2 2.28 11.69 -3.36
CA THR A 2 1.97 12.63 -2.27
C THR A 2 2.27 11.95 -0.93
N GLN A 3 3.06 12.61 -0.09
CA GLN A 3 3.39 12.15 1.25
C GLN A 3 2.54 12.92 2.26
N ILE A 4 1.98 12.23 3.24
CA ILE A 4 1.18 12.80 4.32
C ILE A 4 2.01 12.63 5.59
N SER A 5 2.54 13.75 6.09
CA SER A 5 3.20 13.81 7.39
C SER A 5 2.14 13.93 8.47
N ILE A 6 2.13 12.96 9.38
CA ILE A 6 1.19 12.90 10.49
C ILE A 6 1.98 13.07 11.79
N ASN A 7 1.61 14.06 12.59
CA ASN A 7 2.14 14.23 13.93
C ASN A 7 1.27 13.42 14.90
N THR A 8 1.86 12.42 15.54
CA THR A 8 1.20 11.66 16.60
C THR A 8 1.14 12.50 17.89
N THR A 9 0.30 12.09 18.84
CA THR A 9 0.25 12.70 20.20
C THR A 9 1.58 12.59 20.97
N GLN A 10 2.44 11.67 20.55
CA GLN A 10 3.81 11.51 21.06
C GLN A 10 4.82 12.43 20.36
N ASN A 11 4.35 13.37 19.54
CA ASN A 11 5.17 14.30 18.76
C ASN A 11 6.15 13.59 17.80
N VAL A 12 5.80 12.40 17.32
CA VAL A 12 6.55 11.67 16.29
C VAL A 12 5.91 11.93 14.94
N ASN A 13 6.70 12.40 13.98
CA ASN A 13 6.24 12.60 12.61
C ASN A 13 6.36 11.29 11.83
N ILE A 14 5.23 10.68 11.49
CA ILE A 14 5.20 9.49 10.63
C ILE A 14 4.79 9.93 9.23
N VAL A 15 5.66 9.67 8.26
CA VAL A 15 5.41 9.99 6.85
C VAL A 15 4.76 8.79 6.19
N PHE A 16 3.46 8.92 5.90
CA PHE A 16 2.74 7.93 5.11
C PHE A 16 2.69 8.33 3.64
N THR A 17 2.69 7.34 2.76
CA THR A 17 2.42 7.58 1.35
C THR A 17 0.92 7.55 1.12
N ALA A 18 0.38 8.62 0.53
CA ALA A 18 -1.03 8.68 0.16
C ALA A 18 -1.31 7.65 -0.93
N ALA A 19 -2.47 6.99 -0.86
CA ALA A 19 -2.91 6.09 -1.91
C ALA A 19 -3.12 6.87 -3.22
N SER A 20 -2.56 6.34 -4.31
CA SER A 20 -2.71 6.95 -5.63
C SER A 20 -4.17 6.95 -6.09
N VAL A 21 -4.52 7.87 -6.99
CA VAL A 21 -5.87 7.91 -7.58
C VAL A 21 -6.18 6.59 -8.29
N GLY A 22 -5.20 6.01 -8.98
CA GLY A 22 -5.31 4.71 -9.65
C GLY A 22 -5.62 3.57 -8.68
N ASP A 23 -4.91 3.46 -7.56
CA ASP A 23 -5.19 2.43 -6.54
C ASP A 23 -6.61 2.58 -5.98
N ARG A 24 -7.10 3.82 -5.79
CA ARG A 24 -8.47 4.08 -5.34
C ARG A 24 -9.51 3.74 -6.39
N ILE A 25 -9.25 3.99 -7.68
CA ILE A 25 -10.14 3.62 -8.79
C ILE A 25 -10.22 2.09 -8.90
N LEU A 26 -9.09 1.40 -8.90
CA LEU A 26 -9.05 -0.07 -8.95
C LEU A 26 -9.78 -0.69 -7.75
N ALA A 27 -9.57 -0.17 -6.54
CA ALA A 27 -10.32 -0.61 -5.36
C ALA A 27 -11.83 -0.43 -5.55
N ASN A 28 -12.26 0.74 -6.08
CA ASN A 28 -13.66 1.00 -6.38
C ASN A 28 -14.22 0.05 -7.45
N ILE A 29 -13.44 -0.30 -8.49
CA ILE A 29 -13.86 -1.25 -9.55
C ILE A 29 -14.08 -2.64 -8.95
N VAL A 30 -13.17 -3.11 -8.10
CA VAL A 30 -13.32 -4.40 -7.42
C VAL A 30 -14.56 -4.41 -6.52
N ASP A 31 -14.80 -3.34 -5.75
CA ASP A 31 -16.01 -3.22 -4.95
C ASP A 31 -17.28 -3.17 -5.81
N TRP A 32 -17.24 -2.58 -7.01
CA TRP A 32 -18.34 -2.61 -7.98
C TRP A 32 -18.59 -4.03 -8.52
N LEU A 33 -17.53 -4.78 -8.84
CA LEU A 33 -17.66 -6.17 -9.28
C LEU A 33 -18.33 -7.04 -8.20
N ILE A 34 -17.97 -6.85 -6.93
CA ILE A 34 -18.60 -7.57 -5.80
C ILE A 34 -20.09 -7.24 -5.72
N LYS A 35 -20.46 -5.96 -5.87
CA LYS A 35 -21.87 -5.53 -5.88
C LYS A 35 -22.64 -6.09 -7.08
N ILE A 36 -22.03 -6.09 -8.27
CA ILE A 36 -22.61 -6.68 -9.48
C ILE A 36 -22.80 -8.19 -9.29
N ALA A 37 -21.80 -8.91 -8.75
CA ALA A 37 -21.92 -10.32 -8.46
C ALA A 37 -23.06 -10.60 -7.48
N TYR A 38 -23.20 -9.79 -6.43
CA TYR A 38 -24.35 -9.86 -5.53
C TYR A 38 -25.68 -9.64 -6.27
N PHE A 39 -25.78 -8.65 -7.16
CA PHE A 39 -26.98 -8.43 -7.96
C PHE A 39 -27.31 -9.60 -8.88
N VAL A 40 -26.30 -10.16 -9.55
CA VAL A 40 -26.46 -11.32 -10.42
C VAL A 40 -26.99 -12.51 -9.62
N VAL A 41 -26.40 -12.78 -8.45
CA VAL A 41 -26.84 -13.87 -7.57
C VAL A 41 -28.27 -13.63 -7.08
N LEU A 42 -28.60 -12.42 -6.60
CA LEU A 42 -29.96 -12.06 -6.22
C LEU A 42 -30.93 -12.29 -7.40
N PHE A 43 -30.58 -11.80 -8.59
CA PHE A 43 -31.44 -11.87 -9.76
C PHE A 43 -31.72 -13.33 -10.17
N PHE A 44 -30.68 -14.16 -10.27
CA PHE A 44 -30.84 -15.56 -10.69
C PHE A 44 -31.43 -16.45 -9.59
N MET A 45 -30.94 -16.37 -8.35
CA MET A 45 -31.36 -17.29 -7.28
C MET A 45 -32.66 -16.86 -6.60
N ILE A 46 -32.89 -15.57 -6.40
CA ILE A 46 -34.08 -15.10 -5.68
C ILE A 46 -35.15 -14.71 -6.70
N PHE A 47 -34.89 -13.74 -7.56
CA PHE A 47 -35.94 -13.20 -8.43
C PHE A 47 -36.41 -14.18 -9.52
N ARG A 48 -35.49 -14.87 -10.20
CA ARG A 48 -35.79 -15.75 -11.32
C ARG A 48 -36.21 -17.16 -10.90
N TRP A 49 -35.57 -17.74 -9.89
CA TRP A 49 -35.85 -19.11 -9.45
C TRP A 49 -37.13 -19.20 -8.62
N THR A 50 -37.37 -18.25 -7.70
CA THR A 50 -38.57 -18.27 -6.84
C THR A 50 -39.82 -17.67 -7.51
N GLY A 51 -39.66 -17.10 -8.72
CA GLY A 51 -40.75 -16.38 -9.41
C GLY A 51 -41.13 -15.06 -8.73
N LEU A 52 -40.35 -14.59 -7.75
CA LEU A 52 -40.61 -13.34 -7.03
C LEU A 52 -40.66 -12.13 -7.97
N LEU A 53 -39.90 -12.15 -9.07
CA LEU A 53 -39.94 -11.08 -10.07
C LEU A 53 -41.33 -10.97 -10.71
N ASP A 54 -41.94 -12.11 -11.06
CA ASP A 54 -43.26 -12.17 -11.67
C ASP A 54 -44.36 -11.81 -10.66
N ALA A 55 -44.14 -12.12 -9.38
CA ALA A 55 -45.01 -11.71 -8.29
C ALA A 55 -44.95 -10.19 -8.07
N ILE A 56 -43.74 -9.61 -8.08
CA ILE A 56 -43.52 -8.16 -7.95
C ILE A 56 -44.13 -7.39 -9.12
N ASN A 57 -43.96 -7.88 -10.35
CA ASN A 57 -44.50 -7.25 -11.55
C ASN A 57 -46.05 -7.26 -11.60
N LYS A 58 -46.70 -8.10 -10.80
CA LYS A 58 -48.17 -8.15 -10.67
C LYS A 58 -48.68 -7.29 -9.50
N MET A 59 -47.80 -6.78 -8.64
CA MET A 59 -48.16 -5.89 -7.55
C MET A 59 -48.23 -4.44 -8.04
N ASP A 60 -48.83 -3.57 -7.22
CA ASP A 60 -48.69 -2.11 -7.37
C ASP A 60 -47.20 -1.73 -7.33
N ASP A 61 -46.80 -0.80 -8.20
CA ASP A 61 -45.45 -0.23 -8.32
C ASP A 61 -44.87 0.17 -6.97
N TRP A 62 -45.69 0.69 -6.05
CA TRP A 62 -45.24 1.08 -4.70
C TRP A 62 -44.77 -0.13 -3.88
N SER A 63 -45.54 -1.22 -3.93
CA SER A 63 -45.24 -2.45 -3.18
C SER A 63 -44.05 -3.18 -3.78
N GLY A 64 -43.98 -3.25 -5.12
CA GLY A 64 -42.83 -3.80 -5.83
C GLY A 64 -41.54 -3.02 -5.55
N GLY A 65 -41.62 -1.69 -5.58
CA GLY A 65 -40.52 -0.80 -5.26
C GLY A 65 -40.01 -0.97 -3.82
N ALA A 66 -40.91 -1.14 -2.84
CA ALA A 66 -40.53 -1.38 -1.44
C ALA A 66 -39.75 -2.69 -1.27
N ILE A 67 -40.18 -3.77 -1.93
CA ILE A 67 -39.49 -5.06 -1.89
C ILE A 67 -38.09 -4.93 -2.52
N ILE A 68 -37.99 -4.31 -3.70
CA ILE A 68 -36.71 -4.06 -4.36
C ILE A 68 -35.78 -3.24 -3.44
N MET A 69 -36.30 -2.21 -2.79
CA MET A 69 -35.52 -1.36 -1.88
C MET A 69 -34.90 -2.16 -0.74
N ILE A 70 -35.63 -3.12 -0.15
CA ILE A 70 -35.11 -4.00 0.91
C ILE A 70 -33.88 -4.78 0.41
N PHE A 71 -33.93 -5.33 -0.81
CA PHE A 71 -32.80 -6.05 -1.39
C PHE A 71 -31.62 -5.14 -1.80
N MET A 72 -31.87 -3.84 -2.01
CA MET A 72 -30.84 -2.83 -2.31
C MET A 72 -30.11 -2.34 -1.05
N LEU A 73 -30.71 -2.41 0.13
CA LEU A 73 -30.11 -1.92 1.38
C LEU A 73 -28.70 -2.47 1.64
N PRO A 74 -28.42 -3.79 1.52
CA PRO A 74 -27.07 -4.32 1.72
C PRO A 74 -26.03 -3.69 0.79
N VAL A 75 -26.40 -3.34 -0.45
CA VAL A 75 -25.50 -2.71 -1.43
C VAL A 75 -25.21 -1.26 -1.07
N ALA A 76 -26.23 -0.53 -0.58
CA ALA A 76 -26.08 0.84 -0.11
C ALA A 76 -25.15 0.88 1.11
N PHE A 77 -25.36 0.01 2.09
CA PHE A 77 -24.60 -0.04 3.33
C PHE A 77 -23.29 -0.83 3.25
N TYR A 78 -23.02 -1.55 2.15
CA TYR A 78 -21.79 -2.32 1.91
C TYR A 78 -20.53 -1.57 2.37
N THR A 79 -20.37 -0.33 1.90
CA THR A 79 -19.16 0.45 2.19
C THR A 79 -19.05 0.77 3.67
N LEU A 80 -20.15 1.16 4.31
CA LEU A 80 -20.18 1.53 5.72
C LEU A 80 -19.89 0.31 6.61
N ILE A 81 -20.54 -0.81 6.33
CA ILE A 81 -20.40 -2.05 7.10
C ILE A 81 -18.96 -2.56 6.99
N PHE A 82 -18.43 -2.69 5.78
CA PHE A 82 -17.09 -3.21 5.60
C PHE A 82 -16.02 -2.25 6.11
N GLU A 83 -16.16 -0.92 5.88
CA GLU A 83 -15.23 0.04 6.49
C GLU A 83 -15.29 -0.01 8.02
N SER A 84 -16.46 -0.19 8.63
CA SER A 84 -16.56 -0.31 10.09
C SER A 84 -15.98 -1.62 10.63
N TRP A 85 -16.20 -2.75 9.95
CA TRP A 85 -15.76 -4.07 10.42
C TRP A 85 -14.29 -4.36 10.12
N LEU A 86 -13.76 -3.82 9.02
CA LEU A 86 -12.39 -4.06 8.57
C LEU A 86 -11.49 -2.85 8.84
N GLU A 87 -11.84 -2.02 9.82
CA GLU A 87 -11.07 -0.88 10.30
C GLU A 87 -10.64 0.09 9.18
N GLY A 88 -11.56 0.45 8.30
CA GLY A 88 -11.33 1.43 7.22
C GLY A 88 -10.91 0.81 5.91
N GLN A 89 -11.23 -0.47 5.70
CA GLN A 89 -11.03 -1.15 4.43
C GLN A 89 -12.32 -1.78 3.92
N THR A 90 -12.49 -1.80 2.61
CA THR A 90 -13.43 -2.70 1.92
C THR A 90 -12.64 -3.86 1.31
N TRP A 91 -13.31 -4.87 0.77
CA TRP A 91 -12.63 -5.95 0.04
C TRP A 91 -11.76 -5.43 -1.11
N GLY A 92 -12.27 -4.49 -1.90
CA GLY A 92 -11.49 -3.85 -2.97
C GLY A 92 -10.29 -3.09 -2.43
N LYS A 93 -10.45 -2.34 -1.32
CA LYS A 93 -9.33 -1.62 -0.69
C LYS A 93 -8.29 -2.56 -0.08
N ARG A 94 -8.71 -3.70 0.49
CA ARG A 94 -7.81 -4.74 1.00
C ARG A 94 -6.95 -5.32 -0.11
N LEU A 95 -7.56 -5.65 -1.25
CA LEU A 95 -6.83 -6.17 -2.41
C LEU A 95 -5.78 -5.16 -2.90
N MET A 96 -6.15 -3.87 -2.94
CA MET A 96 -5.23 -2.80 -3.30
C MET A 96 -4.26 -2.39 -2.18
N LYS A 97 -4.32 -3.04 -1.01
CA LYS A 97 -3.50 -2.74 0.18
C LYS A 97 -3.57 -1.25 0.57
N ILE A 98 -4.78 -0.68 0.58
CA ILE A 98 -5.01 0.70 1.02
C ILE A 98 -5.92 0.73 2.25
N LYS A 99 -5.72 1.70 3.15
CA LYS A 99 -6.48 1.83 4.42
C LYS A 99 -6.87 3.29 4.66
N VAL A 100 -8.08 3.50 5.17
CA VAL A 100 -8.55 4.80 5.66
C VAL A 100 -8.01 5.03 7.07
N VAL A 101 -7.37 6.16 7.30
CA VAL A 101 -6.82 6.59 8.60
C VAL A 101 -7.19 8.05 8.87
N LYS A 102 -7.19 8.46 10.14
CA LYS A 102 -7.30 9.88 10.49
C LYS A 102 -6.05 10.64 10.05
N ILE A 103 -6.21 11.94 9.86
CA ILE A 103 -5.07 12.84 9.62
C ILE A 103 -4.08 12.81 10.78
N ASP A 104 -4.52 12.48 11.99
CA ASP A 104 -3.69 12.31 13.19
C ASP A 104 -3.03 10.92 13.28
N GLY A 105 -3.24 10.04 12.30
CA GLY A 105 -2.58 8.73 12.19
C GLY A 105 -3.27 7.61 12.96
N TYR A 106 -4.25 7.96 13.78
CA TYR A 106 -5.12 6.99 14.44
C TYR A 106 -6.06 6.31 13.45
N GLN A 107 -6.61 5.18 13.88
CA GLN A 107 -7.70 4.53 13.18
C GLN A 107 -8.93 5.45 13.15
N ALA A 108 -9.64 5.44 12.03
CA ALA A 108 -10.91 6.15 11.93
C ALA A 108 -11.98 5.40 12.72
N SER A 109 -12.89 6.13 13.38
CA SER A 109 -13.98 5.54 14.14
C SER A 109 -15.24 5.48 13.27
N PHE A 110 -16.31 4.89 13.82
CA PHE A 110 -17.58 4.75 13.12
C PHE A 110 -18.17 6.08 12.61
N PRO A 111 -18.17 7.19 13.36
CA PRO A 111 -18.72 8.46 12.87
C PRO A 111 -18.01 8.98 11.61
N GLU A 112 -16.70 8.81 11.54
CA GLU A 112 -15.92 9.23 10.37
C GLU A 112 -16.28 8.37 9.15
N TYR A 113 -16.48 7.06 9.31
CA TYR A 113 -16.99 6.20 8.23
C TYR A 113 -18.40 6.57 7.79
N LEU A 114 -19.26 6.97 8.73
CA LEU A 114 -20.63 7.41 8.44
C LEU A 114 -20.65 8.71 7.63
N ILE A 115 -19.85 9.71 8.00
CA ILE A 115 -19.70 10.96 7.24
C ILE A 115 -19.22 10.64 5.82
N ARG A 116 -18.20 9.80 5.67
CA ARG A 116 -17.69 9.36 4.36
C ARG A 116 -18.78 8.67 3.52
N TRP A 117 -19.60 7.83 4.15
CA TRP A 117 -20.71 7.13 3.50
C TRP A 117 -21.82 8.09 3.06
N PHE A 118 -22.19 9.06 3.89
CA PHE A 118 -23.20 10.07 3.56
C PHE A 118 -22.76 10.94 2.38
N PHE A 119 -21.54 11.46 2.41
CA PHE A 119 -20.98 12.22 1.28
C PHE A 119 -20.83 11.38 0.02
N ARG A 120 -20.68 10.05 0.13
CA ARG A 120 -20.69 9.16 -1.03
C ARG A 120 -22.05 9.14 -1.74
N LEU A 121 -23.17 9.26 -1.01
CA LEU A 121 -24.50 9.38 -1.64
C LEU A 121 -24.59 10.69 -2.43
N VAL A 122 -24.11 11.79 -1.86
CA VAL A 122 -24.08 13.11 -2.51
C VAL A 122 -23.19 13.10 -3.76
N ASP A 123 -21.98 12.55 -3.65
CA ASP A 123 -21.01 12.47 -4.76
C ASP A 123 -21.55 11.62 -5.94
N LEU A 124 -22.27 10.53 -5.64
CA LEU A 124 -22.87 9.64 -6.65
C LEU A 124 -24.14 10.22 -7.27
N MET A 125 -25.02 10.81 -6.45
CA MET A 125 -26.32 11.35 -6.90
C MET A 125 -26.18 12.59 -7.77
N ILE A 126 -25.29 13.52 -7.43
CA ILE A 126 -25.27 14.84 -8.09
C ILE A 126 -24.37 14.85 -9.33
N PHE A 127 -23.27 14.09 -9.34
CA PHE A 127 -22.25 14.21 -10.40
C PHE A 127 -21.68 12.87 -10.92
N ASN A 128 -22.34 11.73 -10.68
CA ASN A 128 -21.84 10.40 -11.11
C ASN A 128 -20.38 10.13 -10.69
N GLY A 129 -19.89 10.73 -9.58
CA GLY A 129 -18.52 10.58 -9.11
C GLY A 129 -17.45 11.47 -9.75
N LEU A 130 -17.80 12.41 -10.65
CA LEU A 130 -16.83 13.36 -11.24
C LEU A 130 -16.16 14.24 -10.17
N ILE A 131 -16.93 14.70 -9.19
CA ILE A 131 -16.43 15.50 -8.05
C ILE A 131 -15.40 14.72 -7.23
N ALA A 132 -15.59 13.41 -7.06
CA ALA A 132 -14.66 12.58 -6.32
C ALA A 132 -13.29 12.45 -7.02
N VAL A 133 -13.26 12.57 -8.35
CA VAL A 133 -12.01 12.57 -9.13
C VAL A 133 -11.35 13.94 -9.05
N ILE A 134 -12.11 15.02 -9.26
CA ILE A 134 -11.59 16.39 -9.23
C ILE A 134 -11.06 16.76 -7.83
N SER A 135 -11.79 16.43 -6.77
CA SER A 135 -11.34 16.72 -5.38
C SER A 135 -10.04 16.00 -5.04
N VAL A 136 -9.89 14.73 -5.45
CA VAL A 136 -8.67 13.96 -5.19
C VAL A 136 -7.49 14.48 -6.04
N SER A 137 -7.73 14.93 -7.27
CA SER A 137 -6.68 15.50 -8.11
C SER A 137 -6.22 16.88 -7.65
N THR A 138 -7.12 17.68 -7.08
CA THR A 138 -6.83 19.06 -6.65
C THR A 138 -6.36 19.12 -5.20
N SER A 139 -6.70 18.13 -4.37
CA SER A 139 -6.30 18.09 -2.96
C SER A 139 -4.81 17.72 -2.81
N SER A 140 -4.07 18.55 -2.07
CA SER A 140 -2.67 18.31 -1.69
C SER A 140 -2.45 17.02 -0.89
N ARG A 141 -3.51 16.50 -0.24
CA ARG A 141 -3.53 15.26 0.53
C ARG A 141 -4.28 14.12 -0.17
N SER A 142 -4.66 14.33 -1.43
CA SER A 142 -5.43 13.39 -2.26
C SER A 142 -6.74 12.95 -1.59
N GLN A 143 -7.47 13.88 -0.97
CA GLN A 143 -8.72 13.61 -0.24
C GLN A 143 -9.95 13.87 -1.11
N ARG A 144 -11.00 13.04 -0.97
CA ARG A 144 -12.35 13.33 -1.48
C ARG A 144 -13.06 14.33 -0.55
N LEU A 145 -14.18 14.91 -0.98
CA LEU A 145 -15.03 15.77 -0.12
C LEU A 145 -15.41 15.08 1.19
N GLY A 146 -15.88 13.82 1.11
CA GLY A 146 -16.19 13.03 2.31
C GLY A 146 -14.96 12.69 3.17
N ASP A 147 -13.78 12.57 2.56
CA ASP A 147 -12.53 12.36 3.31
C ASP A 147 -12.15 13.64 4.10
N MET A 148 -12.31 14.82 3.47
CA MET A 148 -12.06 16.12 4.08
C MET A 148 -13.04 16.42 5.22
N ALA A 149 -14.33 16.20 5.00
CA ALA A 149 -15.37 16.42 6.01
C ALA A 149 -15.20 15.51 7.23
N ALA A 150 -14.72 14.27 7.02
CA ALA A 150 -14.46 13.33 8.10
C ALA A 150 -13.07 13.48 8.76
N GLY A 151 -12.20 14.38 8.26
CA GLY A 151 -10.83 14.51 8.78
C GLY A 151 -9.98 13.25 8.56
N THR A 152 -10.21 12.51 7.47
CA THR A 152 -9.54 11.24 7.17
C THR A 152 -8.79 11.29 5.85
N SER A 153 -7.82 10.39 5.66
CA SER A 153 -7.16 10.18 4.38
C SER A 153 -6.96 8.68 4.11
N VAL A 154 -6.72 8.32 2.85
CA VAL A 154 -6.41 6.94 2.45
C VAL A 154 -4.93 6.82 2.18
N ILE A 155 -4.27 5.95 2.93
CA ILE A 155 -2.85 5.64 2.82
C ILE A 155 -2.63 4.29 2.14
N THR A 156 -1.46 4.10 1.54
CA THR A 156 -1.04 2.79 1.04
C THR A 156 -0.28 2.02 2.11
N LEU A 157 -0.61 0.75 2.25
CA LEU A 157 0.07 -0.24 3.09
C LEU A 157 1.10 -1.05 2.29
N LYS A 158 1.29 -0.74 1.00
CA LYS A 158 2.31 -1.40 0.17
C LYS A 158 3.69 -1.01 0.69
N ASN A 159 4.30 -1.90 1.47
CA ASN A 159 5.68 -1.73 1.91
C ASN A 159 6.59 -2.07 0.73
N LYS A 160 7.34 -1.09 0.21
CA LYS A 160 8.31 -1.32 -0.88
C LYS A 160 9.65 -1.88 -0.38
N ILE A 161 9.75 -2.20 0.90
CA ILE A 161 10.96 -2.74 1.52
C ILE A 161 10.90 -4.26 1.40
N ASN A 162 11.58 -4.81 0.40
CA ASN A 162 11.84 -6.25 0.33
C ASN A 162 12.97 -6.61 1.31
N ILE A 163 12.87 -7.76 1.99
CA ILE A 163 13.90 -8.24 2.95
C ILE A 163 15.27 -8.44 2.28
N SER A 164 15.33 -8.57 0.95
CA SER A 164 16.59 -8.56 0.19
C SER A 164 17.37 -7.24 0.26
N HIS A 165 16.77 -6.17 0.81
CA HIS A 165 17.47 -4.93 1.17
C HIS A 165 18.15 -4.97 2.54
N THR A 166 17.94 -6.03 3.32
CA THR A 166 18.68 -6.24 4.56
C THR A 166 20.09 -6.71 4.20
N ILE A 167 21.11 -6.15 4.85
CA ILE A 167 22.52 -6.43 4.56
C ILE A 167 22.86 -7.89 4.90
N LEU A 168 22.19 -8.43 5.93
CA LEU A 168 22.37 -9.76 6.48
C LEU A 168 22.31 -10.85 5.40
N GLU A 169 23.43 -11.53 5.23
CA GLU A 169 23.58 -12.74 4.41
C GLU A 169 23.74 -13.94 5.36
N GLU A 170 23.21 -15.11 5.01
CA GLU A 170 23.44 -16.35 5.77
C GLU A 170 24.86 -16.86 5.53
N ILE A 171 25.79 -16.47 6.40
CA ILE A 171 27.17 -16.95 6.40
C ILE A 171 27.25 -18.22 7.25
N GLY A 172 27.86 -19.28 6.72
CA GLY A 172 28.14 -20.51 7.47
C GLY A 172 29.09 -20.27 8.64
N THR A 173 29.02 -21.11 9.67
CA THR A 173 29.76 -20.97 10.94
C THR A 173 31.28 -21.08 10.81
N GLU A 174 31.80 -21.49 9.65
CA GLU A 174 33.24 -21.70 9.38
C GLU A 174 33.89 -20.58 8.56
N TYR A 175 33.18 -19.49 8.26
CA TYR A 175 33.73 -18.41 7.44
C TYR A 175 34.82 -17.62 8.16
N VAL A 176 35.97 -17.47 7.53
CA VAL A 176 37.09 -16.65 8.02
C VAL A 176 37.13 -15.32 7.24
N PRO A 177 36.95 -14.17 7.90
CA PRO A 177 36.93 -12.87 7.23
C PRO A 177 38.31 -12.46 6.69
N ILE A 178 38.35 -11.85 5.51
CA ILE A 178 39.59 -11.47 4.79
C ILE A 178 39.99 -10.01 5.06
N TYR A 179 39.00 -9.12 5.22
CA TYR A 179 39.18 -7.68 5.38
C TYR A 179 38.62 -7.19 6.72
N PRO A 180 39.44 -7.08 7.79
CA PRO A 180 38.97 -6.62 9.10
C PRO A 180 38.53 -5.15 9.13
N LEU A 181 39.05 -4.32 8.23
CA LEU A 181 38.78 -2.87 8.20
C LEU A 181 37.38 -2.51 7.66
N VAL A 182 36.57 -3.50 7.27
CA VAL A 182 35.18 -3.29 6.83
C VAL A 182 34.30 -2.72 7.94
N ILE A 183 34.66 -2.90 9.22
CA ILE A 183 33.97 -2.32 10.38
C ILE A 183 33.93 -0.78 10.38
N LYS A 184 34.74 -0.12 9.54
CA LYS A 184 34.67 1.35 9.35
C LYS A 184 33.43 1.80 8.59
N LEU A 185 32.74 0.89 7.91
CA LEU A 185 31.52 1.19 7.17
C LEU A 185 30.32 1.21 8.11
N SER A 186 29.38 2.12 7.87
CA SER A 186 28.08 2.08 8.56
C SER A 186 27.12 1.10 7.87
N ASP A 187 26.08 0.65 8.57
CA ASP A 187 25.02 -0.17 7.98
C ASP A 187 24.43 0.50 6.73
N ASN A 188 24.26 1.82 6.76
CA ASN A 188 23.76 2.56 5.62
C ASN A 188 24.72 2.50 4.42
N ASP A 189 26.03 2.58 4.66
CA ASP A 189 27.04 2.48 3.59
C ASP A 189 27.03 1.08 2.97
N VAL A 190 26.98 0.03 3.79
CA VAL A 190 26.98 -1.35 3.28
C VAL A 190 25.69 -1.69 2.56
N ARG A 191 24.55 -1.14 3.00
CA ARG A 191 23.28 -1.23 2.25
C ARG A 191 23.39 -0.59 0.86
N ILE A 192 23.98 0.61 0.77
CA ILE A 192 24.20 1.29 -0.52
C ILE A 192 25.15 0.48 -1.40
N ILE A 193 26.25 -0.03 -0.84
CA ILE A 193 27.22 -0.87 -1.56
C ILE A 193 26.54 -2.13 -2.12
N LYS A 194 25.74 -2.83 -1.30
CA LYS A 194 25.00 -4.03 -1.72
C LYS A 194 23.98 -3.73 -2.81
N GLU A 195 23.16 -2.69 -2.66
CA GLU A 195 22.17 -2.29 -3.65
C GLU A 195 22.81 -1.87 -4.98
N THR A 196 23.85 -1.04 -4.93
CA THR A 196 24.56 -0.57 -6.13
C THR A 196 25.29 -1.71 -6.83
N PHE A 197 25.95 -2.61 -6.09
CA PHE A 197 26.61 -3.79 -6.64
C PHE A 197 25.62 -4.74 -7.33
N ASN A 198 24.52 -5.10 -6.66
CA ASN A 198 23.51 -5.99 -7.23
C ASN A 198 22.87 -5.40 -8.50
N ASN A 199 22.57 -4.10 -8.48
CA ASN A 199 22.05 -3.39 -9.65
C ASN A 199 23.05 -3.35 -10.80
N ALA A 200 24.34 -3.14 -10.51
CA ALA A 200 25.40 -3.11 -11.52
C ALA A 200 25.63 -4.50 -12.14
N VAL A 201 25.65 -5.56 -11.32
CA VAL A 201 25.77 -6.95 -11.78
C VAL A 201 24.57 -7.34 -12.66
N ALA A 202 23.34 -7.02 -12.25
CA ALA A 202 22.14 -7.32 -13.03
C ALA A 202 22.11 -6.61 -14.40
N ARG A 203 22.81 -5.48 -14.54
CA ARG A 203 22.90 -4.70 -15.78
C ARG A 203 24.20 -4.93 -16.57
N ASN A 204 25.10 -5.80 -16.08
CA ASN A 204 26.47 -5.96 -16.61
C ASN A 204 27.24 -4.63 -16.72
N ASP A 205 27.02 -3.71 -15.78
CA ASP A 205 27.67 -2.40 -15.75
C ASP A 205 28.98 -2.46 -14.94
N TYR A 206 30.07 -2.79 -15.64
CA TYR A 206 31.41 -2.91 -15.06
C TYR A 206 31.99 -1.56 -14.59
N ASP A 207 31.60 -0.45 -15.21
CA ASP A 207 32.09 0.88 -14.85
C ASP A 207 31.60 1.30 -13.46
N THR A 208 30.35 1.00 -13.16
CA THR A 208 29.78 1.26 -11.83
C THR A 208 30.46 0.40 -10.76
N VAL A 209 30.77 -0.87 -11.05
CA VAL A 209 31.49 -1.74 -10.12
C VAL A 209 32.90 -1.23 -9.84
N ARG A 210 33.64 -0.77 -10.86
CA ARG A 210 34.97 -0.18 -10.67
C ARG A 210 34.93 1.06 -9.78
N LYS A 211 34.00 1.99 -10.06
CA LYS A 211 33.81 3.21 -9.24
C LYS A 211 33.45 2.88 -7.80
N LEU A 212 32.65 1.81 -7.59
CA LEU A 212 32.28 1.34 -6.27
C LEU A 212 33.51 0.82 -5.51
N VAL A 213 34.37 0.02 -6.17
CA VAL A 213 35.65 -0.45 -5.59
C VAL A 213 36.51 0.73 -5.19
N ASP A 214 36.80 1.66 -6.10
CA ASP A 214 37.63 2.84 -5.82
C ASP A 214 37.12 3.63 -4.60
N LYS A 215 35.79 3.73 -4.44
CA LYS A 215 35.18 4.43 -3.33
C LYS A 215 35.32 3.66 -2.01
N VAL A 216 35.11 2.35 -2.05
CA VAL A 216 35.28 1.47 -0.88
C VAL A 216 36.73 1.48 -0.41
N GLU A 217 37.70 1.38 -1.33
CA GLU A 217 39.13 1.45 -1.02
C GLU A 217 39.51 2.79 -0.37
N LYS A 218 39.02 3.91 -0.92
CA LYS A 218 39.29 5.25 -0.36
C LYS A 218 38.73 5.45 1.05
N VAL A 219 37.55 4.90 1.34
CA VAL A 219 36.88 5.09 2.63
C VAL A 219 37.43 4.15 3.71
N THR A 220 37.66 2.89 3.36
CA THR A 220 38.09 1.87 4.32
C THR A 220 39.61 1.80 4.48
N GLY A 221 40.35 2.17 3.43
CA GLY A 221 41.80 1.96 3.30
C GLY A 221 42.18 0.53 2.89
N ILE A 222 41.20 -0.33 2.59
CA ILE A 222 41.43 -1.70 2.11
C ILE A 222 41.87 -1.62 0.65
N ARG A 223 42.80 -2.49 0.23
CA ARG A 223 43.14 -2.69 -1.18
C ARG A 223 42.59 -4.02 -1.68
N ASN A 224 42.13 -4.05 -2.93
CA ASN A 224 41.67 -5.26 -3.58
C ASN A 224 42.82 -6.27 -3.74
N GLN A 225 42.73 -7.38 -2.99
CA GLN A 225 43.69 -8.48 -3.05
C GLN A 225 43.19 -9.64 -3.92
N SER A 226 41.91 -9.67 -4.25
CA SER A 226 41.26 -10.78 -4.98
C SER A 226 41.48 -10.72 -6.49
N GLY A 227 42.06 -9.65 -7.03
CA GLY A 227 42.30 -9.44 -8.47
C GLY A 227 41.04 -9.16 -9.30
N ASN A 228 39.86 -9.56 -8.81
CA ASN A 228 38.56 -9.30 -9.42
C ASN A 228 37.74 -8.31 -8.58
N HIS A 229 37.25 -7.25 -9.23
CA HIS A 229 36.43 -6.21 -8.63
C HIS A 229 35.09 -6.74 -8.07
N HIS A 230 34.52 -7.77 -8.70
CA HIS A 230 33.28 -8.39 -8.23
C HIS A 230 33.47 -9.20 -6.95
N ASP A 231 34.53 -10.00 -6.91
CA ASP A 231 34.83 -10.86 -5.76
C ASP A 231 35.26 -10.04 -4.55
N PHE A 232 35.97 -8.93 -4.79
CA PHE A 232 36.30 -7.97 -3.74
C PHE A 232 35.07 -7.44 -3.03
N ILE A 233 34.10 -6.86 -3.77
CA ILE A 233 32.89 -6.29 -3.16
C ILE A 233 32.04 -7.36 -2.46
N ARG A 234 31.94 -8.57 -3.05
CA ARG A 234 31.25 -9.69 -2.41
C ARG A 234 31.90 -10.08 -1.08
N THR A 235 33.23 -10.12 -1.03
CA THR A 235 34.00 -10.44 0.18
C THR A 235 33.82 -9.35 1.24
N VAL A 236 33.88 -8.07 0.85
CA VAL A 236 33.66 -6.93 1.76
C VAL A 236 32.28 -6.99 2.41
N ILE A 237 31.22 -7.30 1.65
CA ILE A 237 29.85 -7.43 2.20
C ILE A 237 29.77 -8.61 3.19
N LYS A 238 30.39 -9.75 2.85
CA LYS A 238 30.43 -10.94 3.73
C LYS A 238 31.21 -10.69 5.01
N ASP A 239 32.38 -10.10 4.91
CA ASP A 239 33.22 -9.77 6.07
C ASP A 239 32.51 -8.81 7.01
N TYR A 240 31.82 -7.80 6.46
CA TYR A 240 31.04 -6.87 7.26
C TYR A 240 29.96 -7.57 8.07
N ASN A 241 29.16 -8.41 7.40
CA ASN A 241 28.12 -9.22 8.03
C ASN A 241 28.67 -10.18 9.09
N PHE A 242 29.90 -10.70 8.91
CA PHE A 242 30.53 -11.54 9.91
C PHE A 242 30.84 -10.75 11.20
N TYR A 243 31.41 -9.56 11.08
CA TYR A 243 31.76 -8.73 12.24
C TYR A 243 30.54 -8.12 12.94
N THR A 244 29.44 -7.85 12.22
CA THR A 244 28.22 -7.25 12.80
C THR A 244 27.22 -8.28 13.35
N ARG A 245 27.41 -9.58 13.09
CA ARG A 245 26.57 -10.65 13.67
C ARG A 245 26.74 -10.85 15.18
N GLY A 246 27.82 -10.34 15.77
CA GLY A 246 28.17 -10.54 17.19
C GLY A 246 28.11 -9.28 18.05
N ALA A 247 27.53 -8.18 17.56
CA ALA A 247 27.40 -6.90 18.26
C ALA A 247 25.95 -6.62 18.66
#